data_AF-A0A7G9QWA1-F1
#
_entry.id   AF-A0A7G9QWA1-F1
#
_cell.length_a   1.000
_cell.length_b   1.000
_cell.length_c   1.000
_cell.angle_alpha   90.00
_cell.angle_beta   90.00
_cell.angle_gamma   90.00
#
_symmetry.space_group_name_H-M   'P 1'
#
loop_
_entity.id
_entity.type
_entity.pdbx_description
1 polymer ?
#
loop_
_entity_poly.entity_id
_entity_poly.type
_entity_poly.pdbx_seq_one_letter_code
_entity_poly.pdbx_strand_id
1 'polypeptide(L)'
;MAFAVRCCVAVGLLLAASLSAAAQGAKKAADAGHADPRASLPVRKAGLWEVTVQAHAPRGMGGMRQPPQTVQQCTNVKAERVMLLSILPGQENCSQFKVAKRKGQGGYDIAGACRVHDQRVVMNVQLRGDLQSIYSGTYKVEYPGAPMGNTGSVDFQGRWLGSCKPGQRPGDMTLPNGIKVNVVDDIGRAEKHAH
;
A
#
# COMPACT_ATOMS: atom_id res chain seq x y z
N MET A 1 4.06 -68.82 -25.08
CA MET A 1 3.91 -69.16 -26.51
C MET A 1 2.86 -68.19 -27.06
N ALA A 2 3.18 -67.01 -27.57
CA ALA A 2 3.97 -66.65 -28.75
C ALA A 2 3.27 -67.05 -30.07
N PHE A 3 2.89 -66.01 -30.84
CA PHE A 3 2.54 -65.96 -32.28
C PHE A 3 1.17 -66.56 -32.67
N ALA A 4 0.40 -66.08 -33.66
CA ALA A 4 0.64 -65.17 -34.79
C ALA A 4 -0.75 -64.79 -35.41
N VAL A 5 -0.99 -63.58 -35.95
CA VAL A 5 -0.88 -63.22 -37.41
C VAL A 5 -1.99 -63.92 -38.24
N ARG A 6 -2.92 -63.35 -39.03
CA ARG A 6 -2.89 -62.36 -40.17
C ARG A 6 -4.35 -62.31 -40.72
N CYS A 7 -4.97 -61.19 -41.12
CA CYS A 7 -5.02 -60.53 -42.47
C CYS A 7 -6.42 -60.56 -43.15
N CYS A 8 -6.74 -59.45 -43.84
CA CYS A 8 -7.71 -59.27 -44.95
C CYS A 8 -9.22 -59.29 -44.56
N VAL A 9 -10.14 -58.41 -44.98
CA VAL A 9 -10.38 -57.62 -46.22
C VAL A 9 -11.28 -56.42 -45.83
N ALA A 10 -10.86 -55.16 -46.02
CA ALA A 10 -11.30 -54.22 -47.06
C ALA A 10 -12.82 -53.93 -47.23
N VAL A 11 -13.17 -52.67 -46.90
CA VAL A 11 -14.08 -51.75 -47.62
C VAL A 11 -15.60 -51.98 -47.52
N GLY A 12 -16.25 -51.09 -46.76
CA GLY A 12 -17.69 -50.82 -46.80
C GLY A 12 -17.97 -49.44 -46.21
N LEU A 13 -18.30 -48.49 -47.08
CA LEU A 13 -18.46 -47.05 -46.85
C LEU A 13 -19.73 -46.70 -46.04
N LEU A 14 -19.59 -45.65 -45.21
CA LEU A 14 -20.57 -44.62 -44.83
C LEU A 14 -21.75 -44.99 -43.93
N LEU A 15 -21.61 -44.65 -42.64
CA LEU A 15 -22.63 -43.84 -41.95
C LEU A 15 -21.94 -42.88 -40.98
N ALA A 16 -22.13 -41.59 -41.23
CA ALA A 16 -21.67 -40.51 -40.38
C ALA A 16 -22.48 -40.46 -39.09
N ALA A 17 -21.82 -40.58 -37.95
CA ALA A 17 -22.35 -40.16 -36.66
C ALA A 17 -21.22 -39.44 -35.91
N SER A 18 -21.34 -38.12 -35.90
CA SER A 18 -20.49 -37.16 -35.21
C SER A 18 -20.50 -37.38 -33.70
N LEU A 19 -19.38 -37.82 -33.11
CA LEU A 19 -19.06 -37.59 -31.71
C LEU A 19 -17.94 -36.56 -31.62
N SER A 20 -18.32 -35.30 -31.48
CA SER A 20 -17.41 -34.20 -31.20
C SER A 20 -16.75 -34.40 -29.83
N ALA A 21 -15.43 -34.46 -29.83
CA ALA A 21 -14.60 -34.38 -28.63
C ALA A 21 -14.81 -33.02 -27.94
N ALA A 22 -15.41 -33.03 -26.75
CA ALA A 22 -15.41 -31.87 -25.87
C ALA A 22 -14.16 -31.92 -24.98
N ALA A 23 -13.05 -31.38 -25.48
CA ALA A 23 -11.91 -31.03 -24.66
C ALA A 23 -12.35 -29.94 -23.67
N GLN A 24 -12.41 -30.29 -22.39
CA GLN A 24 -12.67 -29.35 -21.31
C GLN A 24 -11.44 -28.45 -21.13
N GLY A 25 -11.41 -27.34 -21.86
CA GLY A 25 -10.50 -26.24 -21.60
C GLY A 25 -10.87 -25.59 -20.27
N ALA A 26 -10.20 -25.96 -19.19
CA ALA A 26 -10.22 -25.21 -17.95
C ALA A 26 -9.66 -23.81 -18.22
N LYS A 27 -10.56 -22.84 -18.44
CA LYS A 27 -10.21 -21.42 -18.40
C LYS A 27 -9.74 -21.11 -16.98
N LYS A 28 -8.43 -21.07 -16.80
CA LYS A 28 -7.79 -20.47 -15.63
C LYS A 28 -8.22 -19.01 -15.64
N ALA A 29 -9.20 -18.66 -14.81
CA ALA A 29 -9.54 -17.27 -14.56
C ALA A 29 -8.26 -16.61 -14.06
N ALA A 30 -7.70 -15.71 -14.86
CA ALA A 30 -6.70 -14.80 -14.38
C ALA A 30 -7.38 -13.99 -13.27
N ASP A 31 -6.95 -14.20 -12.03
CA ASP A 31 -7.19 -13.24 -10.97
C ASP A 31 -6.67 -11.91 -11.51
N ALA A 32 -7.59 -11.00 -11.85
CA ALA A 32 -7.25 -9.63 -12.17
C ALA A 32 -6.77 -9.01 -10.87
N GLY A 33 -5.52 -9.32 -10.50
CA GLY A 33 -4.91 -8.93 -9.26
C GLY A 33 -5.08 -7.43 -9.11
N HIS A 34 -5.73 -7.03 -8.02
CA HIS A 34 -5.90 -5.63 -7.69
C HIS A 34 -4.50 -5.00 -7.66
N ALA A 35 -4.22 -4.08 -8.59
CA ALA A 35 -2.94 -3.42 -8.65
C ALA A 35 -2.72 -2.68 -7.33
N ASP A 36 -1.57 -2.90 -6.68
CA ASP A 36 -1.26 -2.24 -5.42
C ASP A 36 -1.28 -0.70 -5.61
N PRO A 37 -2.22 0.02 -4.98
CA PRO A 37 -2.38 1.45 -5.19
C PRO A 37 -1.14 2.25 -4.78
N ARG A 38 -0.29 1.66 -3.93
CA ARG A 38 0.91 2.25 -3.35
C ARG A 38 2.17 1.95 -4.16
N ALA A 39 2.03 1.27 -5.31
CA ALA A 39 3.18 0.82 -6.08
C ALA A 39 4.04 1.94 -6.70
N SER A 40 3.47 3.13 -6.87
CA SER A 40 4.15 4.32 -7.41
C SER A 40 4.88 5.14 -6.34
N LEU A 41 4.69 4.84 -5.05
CA LEU A 41 5.28 5.62 -3.96
C LEU A 41 6.80 5.50 -3.95
N PRO A 42 7.52 6.58 -3.62
CA PRO A 42 8.96 6.52 -3.46
C PRO A 42 9.32 5.64 -2.26
N VAL A 43 10.52 5.05 -2.28
CA VAL A 43 10.93 4.05 -1.30
C VAL A 43 12.07 4.61 -0.44
N ARG A 44 11.89 4.66 0.88
CA ARG A 44 12.99 4.94 1.81
C ARG A 44 13.95 3.75 1.93
N LYS A 45 15.18 4.06 2.30
CA LYS A 45 16.18 3.04 2.66
C LYS A 45 15.61 2.07 3.69
N ALA A 46 15.85 0.78 3.49
CA ALA A 46 15.46 -0.24 4.44
C ALA A 46 16.16 -0.03 5.80
N GLY A 47 15.46 -0.35 6.89
CA GLY A 47 15.96 -0.19 8.25
C GLY A 47 15.00 0.57 9.16
N LEU A 48 15.52 1.05 10.28
CA LEU A 48 14.80 1.80 11.28
C LEU A 48 14.81 3.30 10.95
N TRP A 49 13.63 3.89 10.93
CA TRP A 49 13.44 5.32 10.80
C TRP A 49 12.82 5.89 12.07
N GLU A 50 13.27 7.06 12.48
CA GLU A 50 12.56 7.91 13.43
C GLU A 50 11.82 8.97 12.65
N VAL A 51 10.52 9.11 12.89
CA VAL A 51 9.68 10.11 12.22
C VAL A 51 8.99 10.97 13.26
N THR A 52 9.23 12.27 13.19
CA THR A 52 8.64 13.27 14.08
C THR A 52 7.59 14.06 13.33
N VAL A 53 6.33 13.95 13.75
CA VAL A 53 5.24 14.82 13.33
C VAL A 53 5.24 16.05 14.23
N GLN A 54 5.32 17.23 13.65
CA GLN A 54 5.41 18.47 14.40
C GLN A 54 4.09 18.82 15.10
N ALA A 55 4.20 19.65 16.12
CA ALA A 55 3.04 20.16 16.83
C ALA A 55 2.11 20.90 15.87
N HIS A 56 0.86 20.49 15.84
CA HIS A 56 -0.17 21.05 14.97
C HIS A 56 -1.47 21.21 15.75
N ALA A 57 -2.32 22.13 15.33
CA ALA A 57 -3.67 22.24 15.86
C ALA A 57 -4.64 21.65 14.82
N PRO A 58 -5.21 20.45 15.05
CA PRO A 58 -6.31 19.96 14.24
C PRO A 58 -7.42 21.00 14.33
N ARG A 59 -7.60 21.76 13.25
CA ARG A 59 -8.64 22.78 13.21
C ARG A 59 -9.97 22.03 13.12
N GLY A 60 -10.95 22.39 13.94
CA GLY A 60 -12.32 21.83 13.84
C GLY A 60 -12.94 21.17 15.06
N MET A 61 -12.16 20.84 16.10
CA MET A 61 -12.67 20.25 17.34
C MET A 61 -12.27 21.08 18.58
N GLY A 62 -12.49 22.41 18.58
CA GLY A 62 -12.15 23.26 19.75
C GLY A 62 -10.66 23.19 20.14
N GLY A 63 -9.79 23.09 19.12
CA GLY A 63 -8.52 22.37 19.14
C GLY A 63 -7.47 22.81 20.17
N MET A 64 -7.17 21.90 21.10
CA MET A 64 -5.89 21.86 21.78
C MET A 64 -4.79 21.57 20.75
N ARG A 65 -3.73 22.38 20.74
CA ARG A 65 -2.52 22.12 19.94
C ARG A 65 -1.94 20.78 20.38
N GLN A 66 -1.87 19.83 19.44
CA GLN A 66 -1.23 18.54 19.69
C GLN A 66 0.27 18.76 19.80
N PRO A 67 0.94 18.19 20.81
CA PRO A 67 2.40 18.26 20.92
C PRO A 67 3.05 17.45 19.80
N PRO A 68 4.33 17.69 19.47
CA PRO A 68 5.04 16.88 18.48
C PRO A 68 5.05 15.42 18.91
N GLN A 69 4.86 14.51 17.95
CA GLN A 69 4.83 13.06 18.19
C GLN A 69 5.98 12.41 17.42
N THR A 70 6.73 11.56 18.09
CA THR A 70 7.84 10.81 17.46
C THR A 70 7.54 9.32 17.46
N VAL A 71 7.62 8.70 16.29
CA VAL A 71 7.46 7.25 16.11
C VAL A 71 8.74 6.64 15.56
N GLN A 72 8.94 5.35 15.82
CA GLN A 72 10.00 4.58 15.16
C GLN A 72 9.39 3.53 14.24
N GLN A 73 9.86 3.48 12.99
CA GLN A 73 9.32 2.65 11.92
C GLN A 73 10.41 1.70 11.39
N CYS A 74 10.21 0.40 11.54
CA CYS A 74 11.02 -0.59 10.83
C CYS A 74 10.42 -0.84 9.44
N THR A 75 11.22 -0.66 8.39
CA THR A 75 10.76 -0.84 7.01
C THR A 75 11.75 -1.63 6.16
N ASN A 76 11.25 -2.17 5.06
CA ASN A 76 12.02 -2.75 3.97
C ASN A 76 11.32 -2.45 2.63
N VAL A 77 11.91 -2.85 1.51
CA VAL A 77 11.38 -2.56 0.16
C VAL A 77 9.89 -2.97 0.00
N LYS A 78 9.44 -4.04 0.65
CA LYS A 78 8.05 -4.51 0.56
C LYS A 78 7.12 -3.70 1.48
N ALA A 79 7.47 -3.57 2.76
CA ALA A 79 6.68 -2.85 3.75
C ALA A 79 6.60 -1.35 3.45
N GLU A 80 7.62 -0.79 2.79
CA GLU A 80 7.75 0.64 2.55
C GLU A 80 6.61 1.24 1.73
N ARG A 81 5.97 0.43 0.88
CA ARG A 81 4.76 0.81 0.15
C ARG A 81 3.66 1.31 1.08
N VAL A 82 3.59 0.77 2.29
CA VAL A 82 2.67 1.23 3.34
C VAL A 82 3.37 2.24 4.26
N MET A 83 4.60 1.93 4.67
CA MET A 83 5.25 2.65 5.77
C MET A 83 5.54 4.13 5.48
N LEU A 84 5.78 4.52 4.22
CA LEU A 84 6.06 5.91 3.87
C LEU A 84 4.96 6.87 4.36
N LEU A 85 3.69 6.47 4.21
CA LEU A 85 2.52 7.29 4.53
C LEU A 85 1.87 6.90 5.87
N SER A 86 2.48 6.00 6.63
CA SER A 86 1.90 5.44 7.86
C SER A 86 1.65 6.44 9.00
N ILE A 87 2.25 7.63 8.96
CA ILE A 87 1.97 8.72 9.91
C ILE A 87 0.71 9.52 9.57
N LEU A 88 0.17 9.34 8.36
CA LEU A 88 -1.08 9.98 7.96
C LEU A 88 -2.26 9.12 8.42
N PRO A 89 -3.33 9.74 8.94
CA PRO A 89 -4.56 9.02 9.25
C PRO A 89 -5.32 8.63 7.97
N GLY A 90 -6.18 7.60 8.08
CA GLY A 90 -7.18 7.24 7.07
C GLY A 90 -6.59 6.66 5.78
N GLN A 91 -5.66 5.72 5.91
CA GLN A 91 -4.91 5.12 4.80
C GLN A 91 -5.53 3.79 4.31
N GLU A 92 -6.79 3.53 4.65
CA GLU A 92 -7.52 2.32 4.26
C GLU A 92 -8.19 2.46 2.87
N ASN A 93 -8.27 1.36 2.12
CA ASN A 93 -8.99 1.29 0.83
C ASN A 93 -8.63 2.43 -0.15
N CYS A 94 -7.32 2.65 -0.33
CA CYS A 94 -6.82 3.72 -1.17
C CYS A 94 -6.95 3.41 -2.66
N SER A 95 -7.37 4.43 -3.41
CA SER A 95 -7.15 4.47 -4.86
C SER A 95 -5.66 4.66 -5.18
N GLN A 96 -5.28 4.42 -6.43
CA GLN A 96 -3.89 4.58 -6.86
C GLN A 96 -3.34 5.97 -6.56
N PHE A 97 -2.16 6.01 -5.93
CA PHE A 97 -1.46 7.25 -5.64
C PHE A 97 -0.84 7.85 -6.89
N LYS A 98 -1.04 9.16 -7.06
CA LYS A 98 -0.36 9.97 -8.07
C LYS A 98 0.91 10.55 -7.45
N VAL A 99 2.05 10.30 -8.09
CA VAL A 99 3.36 10.74 -7.62
C VAL A 99 4.03 11.56 -8.70
N ALA A 100 4.39 12.80 -8.38
CA ALA A 100 5.16 13.67 -9.23
C ALA A 100 6.52 13.96 -8.58
N LYS A 101 7.62 13.80 -9.33
CA LYS A 101 8.94 14.25 -8.87
C LYS A 101 9.00 15.76 -8.91
N ARG A 102 9.53 16.38 -7.84
CA ARG A 102 9.75 17.83 -7.81
C ARG A 102 10.96 18.22 -8.66
N LYS A 103 10.86 19.39 -9.30
CA LYS A 103 11.98 20.03 -9.98
C LYS A 103 12.86 20.74 -8.93
N GLY A 104 14.19 20.70 -9.07
CA GLY A 104 15.13 21.36 -8.17
C GLY A 104 15.72 20.43 -7.10
N GLN A 105 15.68 20.81 -5.82
CA GLN A 105 16.35 20.17 -4.66
C GLN A 105 15.88 18.72 -4.31
N GLY A 106 15.24 18.02 -5.25
CA GLY A 106 14.69 16.69 -5.05
C GLY A 106 13.36 16.68 -4.29
N GLY A 107 12.75 15.51 -4.20
CA GLY A 107 11.49 15.28 -3.51
C GLY A 107 10.32 14.89 -4.40
N TYR A 108 9.15 14.73 -3.79
CA TYR A 108 7.96 14.17 -4.42
C TYR A 108 6.70 14.89 -3.95
N ASP A 109 5.79 15.19 -4.86
CA ASP A 109 4.41 15.54 -4.55
C ASP A 109 3.55 14.29 -4.74
N ILE A 110 2.80 13.92 -3.70
CA ILE A 110 2.00 12.70 -3.65
C ILE A 110 0.55 13.11 -3.37
N ALA A 111 -0.37 12.68 -4.22
CA ALA A 111 -1.79 12.89 -4.04
C ALA A 111 -2.52 11.54 -4.06
N GLY A 112 -3.47 11.36 -3.15
CA GLY A 112 -4.25 10.14 -3.04
C GLY A 112 -5.66 10.41 -2.53
N ALA A 113 -6.53 9.43 -2.77
CA ALA A 113 -7.85 9.38 -2.15
C ALA A 113 -8.08 7.97 -1.59
N CYS A 114 -8.50 7.91 -0.34
CA CYS A 114 -8.76 6.68 0.41
C CYS A 114 -10.21 6.67 0.92
N ARG A 115 -10.65 5.54 1.47
CA ARG A 115 -12.01 5.40 2.02
C ARG A 115 -11.96 4.77 3.40
N VAL A 116 -12.46 5.51 4.38
CA VAL A 116 -12.59 5.11 5.77
C VAL A 116 -14.07 5.07 6.10
N HIS A 117 -14.62 3.90 6.44
CA HIS A 117 -16.07 3.73 6.66
C HIS A 117 -16.93 4.37 5.55
N ASP A 118 -16.57 4.09 4.29
CA ASP A 118 -17.17 4.68 3.08
C ASP A 118 -17.08 6.20 2.92
N GLN A 119 -16.38 6.90 3.80
CA GLN A 119 -16.11 8.32 3.67
C GLN A 119 -14.81 8.55 2.91
N ARG A 120 -14.89 9.40 1.87
CA ARG A 120 -13.74 9.73 1.02
C ARG A 120 -12.76 10.63 1.77
N VAL A 121 -11.55 10.15 1.99
CA VAL A 121 -10.44 10.91 2.59
C VAL A 121 -9.48 11.32 1.49
N VAL A 122 -9.24 12.62 1.31
CA VAL A 122 -8.29 13.15 0.31
C VAL A 122 -7.00 13.56 1.02
N MET A 123 -5.87 13.15 0.49
CA MET A 123 -4.57 13.45 1.06
C MET A 123 -3.61 14.02 0.04
N ASN A 124 -2.83 14.99 0.49
CA ASN A 124 -1.73 15.57 -0.26
C ASN A 124 -0.48 15.57 0.62
N VAL A 125 0.62 15.08 0.08
CA VAL A 125 1.91 15.01 0.77
C VAL A 125 2.98 15.61 -0.10
N GLN A 126 3.85 16.41 0.51
CA GLN A 126 5.04 16.97 -0.12
C GLN A 126 6.25 16.43 0.60
N LEU A 127 7.09 15.66 -0.08
CA LEU A 127 8.36 15.16 0.43
C LEU A 127 9.51 15.99 -0.13
N ARG A 128 10.52 16.23 0.70
CA ARG A 128 11.75 16.96 0.40
C ARG A 128 12.94 16.23 1.02
N GLY A 129 14.14 16.45 0.46
CA GLY A 129 15.38 15.87 0.97
C GLY A 129 15.63 14.45 0.46
N ASP A 130 16.38 13.67 1.24
CA ASP A 130 16.94 12.38 0.85
C ASP A 130 16.30 11.22 1.61
N LEU A 131 15.65 10.32 0.88
CA LEU A 131 15.02 9.12 1.43
C LEU A 131 16.03 8.02 1.83
N GLN A 132 17.34 8.30 1.74
CA GLN A 132 18.41 7.41 2.21
C GLN A 132 18.98 7.78 3.58
N SER A 133 18.72 9.00 4.08
CA SER A 133 19.31 9.50 5.33
C SER A 133 18.35 10.37 6.14
N ILE A 134 17.96 11.54 5.62
CA ILE A 134 17.07 12.50 6.26
C ILE A 134 16.14 13.11 5.22
N TYR A 135 14.85 13.08 5.52
CA TYR A 135 13.83 13.71 4.69
C TYR A 135 12.87 14.52 5.55
N SER A 136 12.18 15.47 4.92
CA SER A 136 11.12 16.22 5.55
C SER A 136 9.92 16.29 4.63
N GLY A 137 8.79 16.68 5.18
CA GLY A 137 7.62 16.86 4.38
C GLY A 137 6.52 17.59 5.08
N THR A 138 5.48 17.84 4.31
CA THR A 138 4.23 18.37 4.81
C THR A 138 3.10 17.48 4.30
N TYR A 139 2.06 17.28 5.10
CA TYR A 139 0.86 16.59 4.65
C TYR A 139 -0.40 17.37 5.01
N LYS A 140 -1.44 17.17 4.21
CA LYS A 140 -2.78 17.67 4.42
C LYS A 140 -3.75 16.51 4.19
N VAL A 141 -4.68 16.31 5.12
CA VAL A 141 -5.75 15.31 5.00
C VAL A 141 -7.09 16.03 5.12
N GLU A 142 -7.99 15.75 4.20
CA GLU A 142 -9.32 16.34 4.12
C GLU A 142 -10.39 15.25 4.23
N TYR A 143 -11.35 15.46 5.12
CA TYR A 143 -12.50 14.58 5.34
C TYR A 143 -13.78 15.24 4.82
N PRO A 144 -14.79 14.46 4.36
CA PRO A 144 -16.07 15.02 3.96
C PRO A 144 -16.77 15.66 5.16
N GLY A 145 -17.32 16.86 4.98
CA GLY A 145 -18.06 17.56 6.04
C GLY A 145 -17.20 18.22 7.12
N ALA A 146 -15.87 18.14 7.03
CA ALA A 146 -15.01 18.95 7.89
C ALA A 146 -15.23 20.45 7.58
N PRO A 147 -15.54 21.30 8.57
CA PRO A 147 -15.74 22.73 8.34
C PRO A 147 -14.60 23.37 7.52
N MET A 148 -14.97 24.21 6.56
CA MET A 148 -14.02 24.97 5.74
C MET A 148 -13.03 25.72 6.65
N GLY A 149 -11.74 25.42 6.52
CA GLY A 149 -10.68 25.96 7.39
C GLY A 149 -10.02 24.92 8.31
N ASN A 150 -10.53 23.69 8.35
CA ASN A 150 -10.06 22.63 9.26
C ASN A 150 -8.84 21.82 8.80
N THR A 151 -8.31 22.11 7.62
CA THR A 151 -7.29 21.30 6.98
C THR A 151 -5.97 22.05 6.96
N GLY A 152 -5.33 22.14 8.12
CA GLY A 152 -3.98 22.69 8.24
C GLY A 152 -2.94 21.74 7.62
N SER A 153 -1.90 22.30 7.01
CA SER A 153 -0.72 21.51 6.64
C SER A 153 0.04 21.13 7.90
N VAL A 154 0.43 19.86 8.02
CA VAL A 154 1.21 19.34 9.15
C VAL A 154 2.61 18.98 8.68
N ASP A 155 3.61 19.53 9.36
CA ASP A 155 5.01 19.29 9.05
C ASP A 155 5.51 18.00 9.74
N PHE A 156 6.45 17.32 9.09
CA PHE A 156 7.12 16.16 9.66
C PHE A 156 8.55 16.01 9.12
N GLN A 157 9.36 15.25 9.86
CA GLN A 157 10.73 14.92 9.47
C GLN A 157 11.02 13.47 9.80
N GLY A 158 11.76 12.78 8.93
CA GLY A 158 12.27 11.45 9.18
C GLY A 158 13.77 11.35 9.09
N ARG A 159 14.37 10.53 9.96
CA ARG A 159 15.81 10.25 10.00
C ARG A 159 16.06 8.75 10.09
N TRP A 160 16.97 8.24 9.26
CA TRP A 160 17.39 6.85 9.30
C TRP A 160 18.31 6.61 10.50
N LEU A 161 17.98 5.61 11.32
CA LEU A 161 18.70 5.28 12.54
C LEU A 161 19.69 4.12 12.37
N GLY A 162 19.53 3.32 11.32
CA GLY A 162 20.29 2.09 11.15
C GLY A 162 19.42 0.93 10.69
N SER A 163 19.91 -0.29 10.89
CA SER A 163 19.11 -1.50 10.75
C SER A 163 17.95 -1.53 11.75
N CYS A 164 16.89 -2.29 11.44
CA CYS A 164 15.84 -2.56 12.42
C CYS A 164 16.41 -3.25 13.67
N LYS A 165 15.81 -2.97 14.83
CA LYS A 165 16.23 -3.57 16.11
C LYS A 165 15.94 -5.07 16.12
N PRO A 166 16.68 -5.87 16.91
CA PRO A 166 16.37 -7.28 17.12
C PRO A 166 14.90 -7.49 17.50
N GLY A 167 14.23 -8.44 16.85
CA GLY A 167 12.82 -8.75 17.09
C GLY A 167 11.81 -7.78 16.47
N GLN A 168 12.25 -6.73 15.75
CA GLN A 168 11.35 -5.94 14.91
C GLN A 168 11.09 -6.63 13.57
N ARG A 169 9.82 -6.63 13.16
CA ARG A 169 9.40 -7.05 11.82
C ARG A 169 9.29 -5.82 10.90
N PRO A 170 9.51 -5.96 9.59
CA PRO A 170 9.12 -4.92 8.64
C PRO A 170 7.63 -4.59 8.79
N GLY A 171 7.32 -3.30 8.86
CA GLY A 171 5.97 -2.82 9.15
C GLY A 171 5.75 -2.46 10.62
N ASP A 172 6.65 -2.86 11.53
CA ASP A 172 6.54 -2.49 12.95
C ASP A 172 6.72 -0.98 13.12
N MET A 173 5.78 -0.37 13.82
CA MET A 173 5.83 1.01 14.28
C MET A 173 5.73 1.05 15.81
N THR A 174 6.70 1.66 16.46
CA THR A 174 6.64 1.99 17.89
C THR A 174 6.08 3.40 18.04
N LEU A 175 4.96 3.51 18.74
CA LEU A 175 4.26 4.75 19.05
C LEU A 175 4.92 5.50 20.23
N PRO A 176 4.60 6.78 20.46
CA PRO A 176 5.22 7.58 21.52
C PRO A 176 5.01 7.01 22.94
N ASN A 177 3.91 6.26 23.14
CA ASN A 177 3.61 5.55 24.39
C ASN A 177 4.34 4.21 24.54
N GLY A 178 5.24 3.87 23.62
CA GLY A 178 6.00 2.61 23.62
C GLY A 178 5.24 1.40 23.05
N ILE A 179 3.94 1.55 22.74
CA ILE A 179 3.17 0.46 22.12
C ILE A 179 3.69 0.22 20.71
N LYS A 180 3.85 -1.06 20.36
CA LYS A 180 4.25 -1.49 19.03
C LYS A 180 3.04 -2.04 18.26
N VAL A 181 2.86 -1.56 17.04
CA VAL A 181 1.85 -2.05 16.08
C VAL A 181 2.55 -2.48 14.79
N ASN A 182 1.89 -3.31 13.97
CA ASN A 182 2.40 -3.62 12.63
C ASN A 182 1.45 -3.04 11.59
N VAL A 183 1.85 -1.92 10.98
CA VAL A 183 0.98 -1.12 10.10
C VAL A 183 0.59 -1.89 8.83
N VAL A 184 1.49 -2.72 8.32
CA VAL A 184 1.22 -3.55 7.14
C VAL A 184 0.12 -4.57 7.44
N ASP A 185 0.21 -5.24 8.60
CA ASP A 185 -0.83 -6.17 9.04
C ASP A 185 -2.16 -5.44 9.30
N ASP A 186 -2.11 -4.24 9.89
CA ASP A 186 -3.30 -3.46 10.25
C ASP A 186 -4.08 -3.00 9.01
N ILE A 187 -3.40 -2.44 8.00
CA ILE A 187 -4.02 -2.09 6.70
C ILE A 187 -4.58 -3.35 6.03
N GLY A 188 -3.82 -4.44 6.02
CA GLY A 188 -4.26 -5.70 5.43
C GLY A 188 -5.49 -6.31 6.12
N ARG A 189 -5.71 -6.03 7.41
CA ARG A 189 -6.96 -6.40 8.12
C ARG A 189 -8.09 -5.45 7.76
N ALA A 190 -7.85 -4.14 7.77
CA ALA A 190 -8.89 -3.15 7.45
C ALA A 190 -9.46 -3.33 6.03
N GLU A 191 -8.62 -3.57 5.04
CA GLU A 191 -9.03 -3.79 3.65
C GLU A 191 -9.83 -5.10 3.47
N LYS A 192 -9.62 -6.12 4.32
CA LYS A 192 -10.39 -7.38 4.31
C LYS A 192 -11.78 -7.26 4.95
N HIS A 193 -11.98 -6.26 5.80
CA HIS A 193 -13.25 -6.06 6.51
C HIS A 193 -14.12 -4.97 5.88
N ALA A 194 -13.66 -4.34 4.80
CA ALA A 194 -14.45 -3.42 3.98
C ALA A 194 -15.39 -4.23 3.07
N HIS A 195 -16.48 -4.73 3.64
CA HIS A 195 -17.57 -5.44 2.96
C HIS A 195 -18.91 -4.85 3.34
#